data_AF-A0A442B955-F1
#
_entry.id   AF-A0A442B955-F1
#
_cell.length_a   1.000
_cell.length_b   1.000
_cell.length_c   1.000
_cell.angle_alpha   90.00
_cell.angle_beta   90.00
_cell.angle_gamma   90.00
#
_symmetry.space_group_name_H-M   'P 1'
#
loop_
_entity.id
_entity.type
_entity.pdbx_description
1 polymer ?
#
loop_
_entity_poly.entity_id
_entity_poly.type
_entity_poly.pdbx_seq_one_letter_code
_entity_poly.pdbx_strand_id
1 'polypeptide(L)'
;MSEGWYPTMRAWRSRCGLTLVAAAIALGPVRAAEHTLDMAPDPDQSRAEYEQVSKEITLSSERLAKLAADIASVRKDYASITAALIQSAMTEQKLGQDIEDIGAKLEGLKDEEQKLRASLMARRDVLAEVLGALQRMGLNPPPAILVKPEDALSSVRSAILLGAVVPELRQQTDRLMADLKEQTRVTASIEAERARLTTAVTDQTAEKKRLTMLLEAKKKLQADTQTAIAAEQRHSQELAAKASSLKDLIASLEADKARKAQDQVKAGERKATDSDTTASTTELAALPVPEANRLTGSAPFSALQGQIALPVIGKIKRRFGTDDGNGAAMQGDMVATQSGAIVTAPVDGNVLYAGPFRSYGQLLILNAGDGYHVVLAGMSRISVATGQSVLAGEPIGAMGEARVASTSASRNENSTSELYVEFRKDGKPVDPAPWWADRFSGRT
;
A
#
# COMPACT_ATOMS: atom_id res chain seq x y z
N MET A 1 -7.75 -14.83 -58.45
CA MET A 1 -7.42 -13.43 -58.84
C MET A 1 -6.84 -12.80 -57.58
N SER A 2 -5.56 -12.50 -57.41
CA SER A 2 -4.39 -12.38 -58.30
C SER A 2 -3.13 -12.51 -57.41
N GLU A 3 -2.17 -13.33 -57.88
CA GLU A 3 -0.69 -13.17 -57.92
C GLU A 3 0.01 -12.39 -56.77
N GLY A 4 1.08 -12.82 -56.10
CA GLY A 4 2.08 -13.86 -56.37
C GLY A 4 3.41 -13.27 -56.90
N TRP A 5 4.42 -13.04 -56.03
CA TRP A 5 5.85 -13.23 -56.37
C TRP A 5 6.83 -13.09 -55.18
N TYR A 6 7.75 -14.06 -55.10
CA TYR A 6 9.03 -14.11 -54.35
C TYR A 6 10.20 -13.78 -55.34
N PRO A 7 11.51 -14.02 -55.08
CA PRO A 7 12.48 -13.36 -54.19
C PRO A 7 13.85 -13.04 -54.90
N THR A 8 14.89 -12.75 -54.10
CA THR A 8 16.35 -13.00 -54.27
C THR A 8 17.34 -11.94 -54.82
N MET A 9 18.36 -11.72 -53.96
CA MET A 9 19.82 -11.55 -54.17
C MET A 9 20.39 -10.53 -55.17
N ARG A 10 21.31 -9.69 -54.67
CA ARG A 10 22.63 -9.51 -55.31
C ARG A 10 23.70 -8.91 -54.38
N ALA A 11 24.88 -9.50 -54.49
CA ALA A 11 26.13 -9.16 -53.84
C ALA A 11 26.79 -7.91 -54.44
N TRP A 12 27.67 -7.27 -53.67
CA TRP A 12 28.76 -6.45 -54.22
C TRP A 12 30.07 -6.70 -53.46
N ARG A 13 31.10 -7.06 -54.24
CA ARG A 13 32.47 -7.35 -53.81
C ARG A 13 33.39 -6.19 -54.21
N SER A 14 34.48 -6.07 -53.45
CA SER A 14 35.84 -5.63 -53.86
C SER A 14 36.16 -4.14 -53.93
N ARG A 15 37.20 -3.70 -53.20
CA ARG A 15 38.60 -3.77 -53.68
C ARG A 15 39.62 -3.45 -52.57
N CYS A 16 40.65 -4.29 -52.53
CA CYS A 16 41.92 -4.14 -51.82
C CYS A 16 42.81 -3.05 -52.43
N GLY A 17 43.72 -2.51 -51.61
CA GLY A 17 44.88 -1.73 -52.02
C GLY A 17 45.84 -1.55 -50.84
N LEU A 18 46.80 -2.47 -50.73
CA LEU A 18 47.91 -2.51 -49.78
C LEU A 18 49.12 -1.72 -50.34
N THR A 19 50.16 -1.53 -49.52
CA THR A 19 51.53 -0.99 -49.78
C THR A 19 51.73 0.50 -49.45
N LEU A 20 52.85 0.99 -48.89
CA LEU A 20 54.12 0.41 -48.43
C LEU A 20 54.83 1.44 -47.51
N VAL A 21 55.69 0.91 -46.65
CA VAL A 21 56.61 1.59 -45.71
C VAL A 21 57.66 2.47 -46.44
N ALA A 22 58.00 3.63 -45.87
CA ALA A 22 59.36 4.19 -45.97
C ALA A 22 59.64 5.14 -44.78
N ALA A 23 60.59 4.73 -43.94
CA ALA A 23 61.22 5.55 -42.91
C ALA A 23 62.30 6.45 -43.54
N ALA A 24 62.34 7.73 -43.17
CA ALA A 24 63.47 8.61 -43.43
C ALA A 24 63.70 9.52 -42.22
N ILE A 25 64.83 9.28 -41.55
CA ILE A 25 65.42 10.14 -40.53
C ILE A 25 66.12 11.30 -41.25
N ALA A 26 65.77 12.55 -40.93
CA ALA A 26 66.57 13.72 -41.30
C ALA A 26 66.48 14.80 -40.21
N LEU A 27 67.66 15.30 -39.82
CA LEU A 27 67.95 16.29 -38.79
C LEU A 27 67.43 17.70 -39.14
N GLY A 28 66.78 18.36 -38.16
CA GLY A 28 66.77 19.83 -37.91
C GLY A 28 66.16 20.77 -38.97
N PRO A 29 65.79 22.03 -38.64
CA PRO A 29 66.20 22.80 -37.47
C PRO A 29 65.04 23.15 -36.51
N VAL A 30 65.47 23.53 -35.31
CA VAL A 30 64.68 24.10 -34.20
C VAL A 30 63.81 25.24 -34.69
N ARG A 31 62.50 25.04 -34.68
CA ARG A 31 61.51 26.10 -34.83
C ARG A 31 61.33 26.71 -33.43
N ALA A 32 61.68 27.98 -33.30
CA ALA A 32 61.53 28.75 -32.08
C ALA A 32 60.12 28.54 -31.51
N ALA A 33 60.05 28.03 -30.28
CA ALA A 33 58.83 28.08 -29.50
C ALA A 33 58.50 29.57 -29.30
N GLU A 34 57.46 30.04 -29.97
CA GLU A 34 56.79 31.27 -29.58
C GLU A 34 56.34 31.06 -28.14
N HIS A 35 57.06 31.74 -27.26
CA HIS A 35 56.73 31.89 -25.86
C HIS A 35 55.40 32.63 -25.81
N THR A 36 54.28 31.92 -25.84
CA THR A 36 53.03 32.44 -25.31
C THR A 36 53.30 32.66 -23.83
N LEU A 37 53.67 33.89 -23.49
CA LEU A 37 53.59 34.41 -22.13
C LEU A 37 52.17 34.14 -21.68
N ASP A 38 52.02 33.09 -20.88
CA ASP A 38 50.80 32.79 -20.15
C ASP A 38 50.51 34.03 -19.31
N MET A 39 49.55 34.84 -19.79
CA MET A 39 49.22 36.10 -19.18
C MET A 39 48.61 35.74 -17.83
N ALA A 40 49.38 36.00 -16.75
CA ALA A 40 48.91 35.78 -15.39
C ALA A 40 47.51 36.42 -15.25
N PRO A 41 46.53 35.71 -14.66
CA PRO A 41 45.17 36.23 -14.54
C PRO A 41 45.17 37.63 -13.94
N ASP A 42 44.43 38.56 -14.56
CA ASP A 42 44.35 39.93 -14.08
C ASP A 42 43.63 39.94 -12.70
N PRO A 43 44.29 40.42 -11.63
CA PRO A 43 43.73 40.45 -10.28
C PRO A 43 42.43 41.27 -10.17
N ASP A 44 42.22 42.26 -11.04
CA ASP A 44 40.97 43.03 -11.05
C ASP A 44 39.81 42.23 -11.68
N GLN A 45 40.09 41.34 -12.64
CA GLN A 45 39.11 40.41 -13.19
C GLN A 45 38.69 39.36 -12.15
N SER A 46 39.64 38.78 -11.43
CA SER A 46 39.34 37.80 -10.36
C SER A 46 38.50 38.41 -9.23
N ARG A 47 38.71 39.70 -8.90
CA ARG A 47 37.89 40.43 -7.93
C ARG A 47 36.48 40.70 -8.44
N ALA A 48 36.33 41.09 -9.70
CA ALA A 48 35.01 41.28 -10.31
C ALA A 48 34.21 39.96 -10.39
N GLU A 49 34.87 38.85 -10.72
CA GLU A 49 34.28 37.51 -10.70
C GLU A 49 33.89 37.09 -9.28
N TYR A 50 34.73 37.37 -8.27
CA TYR A 50 34.39 37.12 -6.87
C TYR A 50 33.17 37.94 -6.41
N GLU A 51 33.08 39.22 -6.79
CA GLU A 51 31.90 40.03 -6.48
C GLU A 51 30.63 39.47 -7.15
N GLN A 52 30.73 39.01 -8.40
CA GLN A 52 29.61 38.36 -9.08
C GLN A 52 29.18 37.07 -8.37
N VAL A 53 30.13 36.19 -8.03
CA VAL A 53 29.85 34.96 -7.28
C VAL A 53 29.28 35.29 -5.89
N SER A 54 29.74 36.34 -5.23
CA SER A 54 29.18 36.78 -3.94
C SER A 54 27.72 37.24 -4.06
N LYS A 55 27.38 37.97 -5.13
CA LYS A 55 26.00 38.34 -5.45
C LYS A 55 25.15 37.11 -5.76
N GLU A 56 25.67 36.14 -6.51
CA GLU A 56 25.01 34.86 -6.76
C GLU A 56 24.79 34.06 -5.48
N ILE A 57 25.72 34.09 -4.52
CA ILE A 57 25.56 33.48 -3.19
C ILE A 57 24.43 34.17 -2.41
N THR A 58 24.33 35.50 -2.44
CA THR A 58 23.22 36.20 -1.78
C THR A 58 21.87 35.92 -2.45
N LEU A 59 21.82 35.81 -3.78
CA LEU A 59 20.62 35.38 -4.51
C LEU A 59 20.26 33.93 -4.21
N SER A 60 21.26 33.06 -4.07
CA SER A 60 21.08 31.66 -3.66
C SER A 60 20.57 31.56 -2.22
N SER A 61 21.04 32.41 -1.30
CA SER A 61 20.52 32.41 0.07
C SER A 61 19.05 32.87 0.16
N GLU A 62 18.64 33.85 -0.66
CA GLU A 62 17.23 34.23 -0.81
C GLU A 62 16.39 33.09 -1.42
N ARG A 63 16.92 32.39 -2.44
CA ARG A 63 16.26 31.20 -3.01
C ARG A 63 16.13 30.07 -2.00
N LEU A 64 17.13 29.85 -1.14
CA LEU A 64 17.07 28.89 -0.04
C LEU A 64 16.01 29.27 0.99
N ALA A 65 15.88 30.56 1.33
CA ALA A 65 14.82 31.04 2.21
C ALA A 65 13.42 30.83 1.59
N LYS A 66 13.27 31.08 0.29
CA LYS A 66 12.02 30.79 -0.44
C LYS A 66 11.73 29.29 -0.50
N LEU A 67 12.74 28.47 -0.79
CA LEU A 67 12.63 27.01 -0.80
C LEU A 67 12.25 26.48 0.58
N ALA A 68 12.76 27.06 1.67
CA ALA A 68 12.36 26.69 3.03
C ALA A 68 10.86 26.96 3.29
N ALA A 69 10.32 28.07 2.78
CA ALA A 69 8.89 28.36 2.85
C ALA A 69 8.06 27.40 1.98
N ASP A 70 8.54 27.06 0.79
CA ASP A 70 7.90 26.06 -0.09
C ASP A 70 7.95 24.65 0.52
N ILE A 71 9.03 24.29 1.23
CA ILE A 71 9.11 23.03 1.99
C ILE A 71 8.07 23.02 3.12
N ALA A 72 7.84 24.16 3.79
CA ALA A 72 6.83 24.24 4.84
C ALA A 72 5.41 24.06 4.28
N SER A 73 5.09 24.62 3.10
CA SER A 73 3.80 24.39 2.44
C SER A 73 3.65 22.95 1.98
N VAL A 74 4.68 22.38 1.35
CA VAL A 74 4.72 20.95 0.97
C VAL A 74 4.52 20.03 2.16
N ARG A 75 5.12 20.33 3.32
CA ARG A 75 4.90 19.54 4.56
C ARG A 75 3.46 19.59 5.02
N LYS A 76 2.81 20.76 4.93
CA LYS A 76 1.38 20.90 5.24
C LYS A 76 0.53 20.08 4.27
N ASP A 77 0.84 20.11 2.98
CA ASP A 77 0.14 19.33 1.96
C ASP A 77 0.35 17.83 2.20
N TYR A 78 1.57 17.41 2.54
CA TYR A 78 1.89 16.02 2.89
C TYR A 78 1.10 15.54 4.12
N ALA A 79 1.01 16.37 5.17
CA ALA A 79 0.22 16.07 6.35
C ALA A 79 -1.27 15.96 6.02
N SER A 80 -1.80 16.87 5.19
CA SER A 80 -3.19 16.86 4.73
C SER A 80 -3.52 15.61 3.91
N ILE A 81 -2.68 15.26 2.94
CA ILE A 81 -2.82 14.06 2.10
C ILE A 81 -2.72 12.79 2.97
N THR A 82 -1.79 12.76 3.93
CA THR A 82 -1.63 11.61 4.83
C THR A 82 -2.84 11.46 5.75
N ALA A 83 -3.37 12.54 6.31
CA ALA A 83 -4.61 12.50 7.08
C ALA A 83 -5.80 12.02 6.22
N ALA A 84 -5.91 12.49 4.97
CA ALA A 84 -6.92 12.04 4.03
C ALA A 84 -6.77 10.55 3.68
N LEU A 85 -5.54 10.05 3.52
CA LEU A 85 -5.24 8.63 3.28
C LEU A 85 -5.65 7.76 4.46
N ILE A 86 -5.33 8.17 5.69
CA ILE A 86 -5.72 7.44 6.91
C ILE A 86 -7.24 7.38 7.02
N GLN A 87 -7.93 8.51 6.87
CA GLN A 87 -9.40 8.55 6.91
C GLN A 87 -10.04 7.70 5.82
N SER A 88 -9.48 7.73 4.62
CA SER A 88 -9.90 6.85 3.52
C SER A 88 -9.70 5.38 3.83
N ALA A 89 -8.54 5.01 4.38
CA ALA A 89 -8.23 3.63 4.71
C ALA A 89 -9.15 3.12 5.82
N MET A 90 -9.42 3.93 6.85
CA MET A 90 -10.41 3.61 7.89
C MET A 90 -11.81 3.42 7.31
N THR A 91 -12.22 4.28 6.37
CA THR A 91 -13.53 4.18 5.70
C THR A 91 -13.60 2.92 4.85
N GLU A 92 -12.55 2.58 4.11
CA GLU A 92 -12.47 1.33 3.33
C GLU A 92 -12.54 0.10 4.24
N GLN A 93 -11.85 0.14 5.38
CA GLN A 93 -11.90 -0.94 6.36
C GLN A 93 -13.28 -1.10 7.01
N LYS A 94 -13.95 0.02 7.30
CA LYS A 94 -15.32 -0.02 7.81
C LYS A 94 -16.28 -0.60 6.77
N LEU A 95 -16.20 -0.14 5.52
CA LEU A 95 -17.02 -0.65 4.42
C LEU A 95 -16.77 -2.15 4.19
N GLY A 96 -15.52 -2.61 4.27
CA GLY A 96 -15.20 -4.04 4.19
C GLY A 96 -15.82 -4.86 5.32
N GLN A 97 -15.79 -4.38 6.56
CA GLN A 97 -16.48 -5.01 7.68
C GLN A 97 -18.00 -5.04 7.50
N ASP A 98 -18.60 -3.92 7.09
CA ASP A 98 -20.04 -3.83 6.83
C ASP A 98 -20.46 -4.83 5.73
N ILE A 99 -19.65 -5.00 4.69
CA ILE A 99 -19.87 -6.00 3.61
C ILE A 99 -19.84 -7.43 4.16
N GLU A 100 -18.89 -7.76 5.06
CA GLU A 100 -18.85 -9.08 5.70
C GLU A 100 -20.10 -9.36 6.54
N ASP A 101 -20.51 -8.37 7.33
CA ASP A 101 -21.65 -8.50 8.23
C ASP A 101 -22.97 -8.62 7.45
N ILE A 102 -23.14 -7.83 6.38
CA ILE A 102 -24.28 -7.95 5.45
C ILE A 102 -24.25 -9.31 4.76
N GLY A 103 -23.07 -9.79 4.33
CA GLY A 103 -22.89 -11.10 3.72
C GLY A 103 -23.33 -12.24 4.63
N ALA A 104 -22.86 -12.25 5.89
CA ALA A 104 -23.23 -13.24 6.88
C ALA A 104 -24.73 -13.22 7.21
N LYS A 105 -25.33 -12.03 7.29
CA LYS A 105 -26.76 -11.87 7.49
C LYS A 105 -27.58 -12.39 6.31
N LEU A 106 -27.15 -12.12 5.08
CA LEU A 106 -27.78 -12.63 3.87
C LEU A 106 -27.73 -14.16 3.80
N GLU A 107 -26.62 -14.78 4.22
CA GLU A 107 -26.50 -16.23 4.31
C GLU A 107 -27.51 -16.80 5.32
N GLY A 108 -27.59 -16.24 6.52
CA GLY A 108 -28.57 -16.64 7.53
C GLY A 108 -30.02 -16.49 7.06
N LEU A 109 -30.37 -15.40 6.39
CA LEU A 109 -31.71 -15.18 5.82
C LEU A 109 -32.05 -16.17 4.69
N LYS A 110 -31.07 -16.50 3.83
CA LYS A 110 -31.27 -17.51 2.78
C LYS A 110 -31.51 -18.90 3.36
N ASP A 111 -30.79 -19.26 4.42
CA ASP A 111 -31.00 -20.53 5.11
C ASP A 111 -32.40 -20.59 5.75
N GLU A 112 -32.85 -19.48 6.34
CA GLU A 112 -34.21 -19.34 6.87
C GLU A 112 -35.27 -19.48 5.77
N GLU A 113 -35.09 -18.80 4.63
CA GLU A 113 -35.96 -18.90 3.46
C GLU A 113 -36.05 -20.34 2.93
N GLN A 114 -34.92 -21.04 2.84
CA GLN A 114 -34.87 -22.42 2.36
C GLN A 114 -35.61 -23.38 3.30
N LYS A 115 -35.41 -23.25 4.62
CA LYS A 115 -36.12 -24.05 5.63
C LYS A 115 -37.62 -23.83 5.55
N LEU A 116 -38.04 -22.57 5.41
CA LEU A 116 -39.44 -22.20 5.31
C LEU A 116 -40.07 -22.73 4.03
N ARG A 117 -39.38 -22.60 2.89
CA ARG A 117 -39.81 -23.15 1.60
C ARG A 117 -39.95 -24.67 1.65
N ALA A 118 -39.02 -25.37 2.30
CA ALA A 118 -39.11 -26.81 2.49
C ALA A 118 -40.32 -27.21 3.37
N SER A 119 -40.56 -26.48 4.47
CA SER A 119 -41.74 -26.66 5.32
C SER A 119 -43.05 -26.48 4.54
N LEU A 120 -43.14 -25.41 3.75
CA LEU A 120 -44.31 -25.12 2.91
C LEU A 120 -44.55 -26.21 1.85
N MET A 121 -43.49 -26.73 1.22
CA MET A 121 -43.60 -27.84 0.27
C MET A 121 -44.12 -29.12 0.95
N ALA A 122 -43.56 -29.47 2.12
CA ALA A 122 -44.02 -30.64 2.88
C ALA A 122 -45.50 -30.52 3.28
N ARG A 123 -45.93 -29.34 3.75
CA ARG A 123 -47.35 -29.09 4.10
C ARG A 123 -48.27 -29.18 2.88
N ARG A 124 -47.83 -28.67 1.72
CA ARG A 124 -48.61 -28.75 0.47
C ARG A 124 -48.91 -30.20 0.09
N ASP A 125 -47.92 -31.09 0.23
CA ASP A 125 -48.08 -32.50 -0.13
C ASP A 125 -49.06 -33.22 0.82
N VAL A 126 -48.99 -32.93 2.12
CA VAL A 126 -49.97 -33.42 3.12
C VAL A 126 -51.39 -32.91 2.81
N LEU A 127 -51.54 -31.62 2.52
CA LEU A 127 -52.86 -31.04 2.18
C LEU A 127 -53.43 -31.64 0.90
N ALA A 128 -52.60 -31.93 -0.11
CA ALA A 128 -53.04 -32.59 -1.33
C ALA A 128 -53.60 -34.01 -1.05
N GLU A 129 -52.96 -34.76 -0.16
CA GLU A 129 -53.43 -36.08 0.27
C GLU A 129 -54.78 -35.99 1.01
N VAL A 130 -54.89 -35.08 1.97
CA VAL A 130 -56.14 -34.88 2.74
C VAL A 130 -57.29 -34.42 1.83
N LEU A 131 -57.05 -33.46 0.95
CA LEU A 131 -58.07 -32.99 -0.01
C LEU A 131 -58.46 -34.11 -0.98
N GLY A 132 -57.52 -34.93 -1.42
CA GLY A 132 -57.80 -36.11 -2.24
C GLY A 132 -58.69 -37.14 -1.52
N ALA A 133 -58.44 -37.39 -0.23
CA ALA A 133 -59.28 -38.26 0.59
C ALA A 133 -60.70 -37.71 0.78
N LEU A 134 -60.83 -36.40 1.07
CA LEU A 134 -62.11 -35.71 1.20
C LEU A 134 -62.92 -35.74 -0.10
N GLN A 135 -62.26 -35.50 -1.24
CA GLN A 135 -62.89 -35.55 -2.56
C GLN A 135 -63.39 -36.96 -2.91
N ARG A 136 -62.60 -38.00 -2.61
CA ARG A 136 -63.02 -39.41 -2.81
C ARG A 136 -64.23 -39.79 -1.96
N MET A 137 -64.30 -39.29 -0.73
CA MET A 137 -65.45 -39.50 0.16
C MET A 137 -66.71 -38.78 -0.34
N GLY A 138 -66.57 -37.58 -0.94
CA GLY A 138 -67.69 -36.81 -1.48
C GLY A 138 -68.22 -37.32 -2.84
N LEU A 139 -67.36 -37.92 -3.68
CA LEU A 139 -67.73 -38.39 -5.03
C LEU A 139 -68.27 -39.84 -5.07
N ASN A 140 -68.05 -40.63 -4.02
CA ASN A 140 -68.66 -41.96 -3.85
C ASN A 140 -69.64 -41.97 -2.66
N PRO A 141 -70.73 -41.19 -2.69
CA PRO A 141 -71.77 -41.33 -1.67
C PRO A 141 -72.40 -42.73 -1.79
N PRO A 142 -72.66 -43.45 -0.69
CA PRO A 142 -73.31 -44.76 -0.73
C PRO A 142 -74.64 -44.66 -1.49
N PRO A 143 -74.97 -45.63 -2.37
CA PRO A 143 -76.10 -45.52 -3.30
C PRO A 143 -77.41 -45.27 -2.57
N ALA A 144 -78.12 -44.20 -2.95
CA ALA A 144 -79.31 -43.68 -2.29
C ALA A 144 -80.60 -44.49 -2.54
N ILE A 145 -80.50 -45.80 -2.75
CA ILE A 145 -81.65 -46.66 -3.07
C ILE A 145 -81.66 -47.80 -2.06
N LEU A 146 -82.39 -47.57 -0.95
CA LEU A 146 -82.63 -48.41 0.25
C LEU A 146 -81.78 -48.07 1.47
N VAL A 147 -82.21 -47.06 2.24
CA VAL A 147 -81.66 -46.70 3.55
C VAL A 147 -81.83 -47.86 4.53
N LYS A 148 -80.71 -48.49 4.92
CA LYS A 148 -80.68 -49.42 6.07
C LYS A 148 -80.41 -48.62 7.36
N PRO A 149 -80.80 -49.13 8.56
CA PRO A 149 -80.46 -48.52 9.85
C PRO A 149 -78.94 -48.26 10.04
N GLU A 150 -78.12 -48.97 9.29
CA GLU A 150 -76.66 -48.98 9.28
C GLU A 150 -76.06 -47.75 8.54
N ASP A 151 -76.80 -47.14 7.63
CA ASP A 151 -76.39 -45.95 6.84
C ASP A 151 -76.47 -44.65 7.67
N ALA A 152 -77.41 -44.57 8.62
CA ALA A 152 -77.49 -43.46 9.57
C ALA A 152 -76.28 -43.46 10.53
N LEU A 153 -75.85 -44.65 10.98
CA LEU A 153 -74.64 -44.85 11.78
C LEU A 153 -73.36 -44.47 11.02
N SER A 154 -73.31 -44.77 9.72
CA SER A 154 -72.20 -44.40 8.85
C SER A 154 -72.12 -42.88 8.64
N SER A 155 -73.26 -42.20 8.49
CA SER A 155 -73.32 -40.73 8.42
C SER A 155 -72.91 -40.06 9.75
N VAL A 156 -73.34 -40.61 10.89
CA VAL A 156 -72.93 -40.12 12.22
C VAL A 156 -71.44 -40.34 12.45
N ARG A 157 -70.86 -41.49 12.06
CA ARG A 157 -69.41 -41.71 12.13
C ARG A 157 -68.64 -40.73 11.24
N SER A 158 -69.09 -40.51 10.00
CA SER A 158 -68.48 -39.51 9.12
C SER A 158 -68.56 -38.10 9.71
N ALA A 159 -69.69 -37.72 10.32
CA ALA A 159 -69.83 -36.44 10.99
C ALA A 159 -68.94 -36.30 12.25
N ILE A 160 -68.78 -37.37 13.04
CA ILE A 160 -67.87 -37.41 14.19
C ILE A 160 -66.41 -37.30 13.73
N LEU A 161 -66.03 -38.01 12.66
CA LEU A 161 -64.68 -37.95 12.08
C LEU A 161 -64.40 -36.57 11.49
N LEU A 162 -65.36 -35.96 10.79
CA LEU A 162 -65.23 -34.58 10.29
C LEU A 162 -65.09 -33.59 11.46
N GLY A 163 -65.90 -33.76 12.52
CA GLY A 163 -65.84 -32.94 13.73
C GLY A 163 -64.50 -33.01 14.45
N ALA A 164 -63.80 -34.15 14.37
CA ALA A 164 -62.45 -34.32 14.92
C ALA A 164 -61.34 -33.72 14.03
N VAL A 165 -61.50 -33.76 12.69
CA VAL A 165 -60.47 -33.34 11.73
C VAL A 165 -60.53 -31.83 11.43
N VAL A 166 -61.71 -31.22 11.40
CA VAL A 166 -61.89 -29.80 11.05
C VAL A 166 -61.11 -28.84 11.98
N PRO A 167 -61.07 -29.02 13.31
CA PRO A 167 -60.27 -28.17 14.19
C PRO A 167 -58.76 -28.24 13.89
N GLU A 168 -58.24 -29.44 13.62
CA GLU A 168 -56.84 -29.65 13.25
C GLU A 168 -56.50 -28.98 11.92
N LEU A 169 -57.38 -29.10 10.91
CA LEU A 169 -57.20 -28.41 9.61
C LEU A 169 -57.21 -26.89 9.75
N ARG A 170 -58.04 -26.34 10.64
CA ARG A 170 -58.04 -24.91 10.93
C ARG A 170 -56.70 -24.48 11.54
N GLN A 171 -56.20 -25.22 12.53
CA GLN A 171 -54.90 -24.94 13.14
C GLN A 171 -53.75 -25.03 12.13
N GLN A 172 -53.77 -26.01 11.22
CA GLN A 172 -52.77 -26.13 10.16
C GLN A 172 -52.85 -24.98 9.15
N THR A 173 -54.05 -24.52 8.83
CA THR A 173 -54.27 -23.35 7.96
C THR A 173 -53.74 -22.08 8.61
N ASP A 174 -54.00 -21.86 9.90
CA ASP A 174 -53.48 -20.71 10.65
C ASP A 174 -51.95 -20.69 10.67
N ARG A 175 -51.32 -21.86 10.89
CA ARG A 175 -49.86 -22.01 10.78
C ARG A 175 -49.35 -21.76 9.36
N LEU A 176 -50.02 -22.27 8.34
CA LEU A 176 -49.64 -22.04 6.94
C LEU A 176 -49.68 -20.56 6.56
N MET A 177 -50.71 -19.84 7.00
CA MET A 177 -50.81 -18.39 6.79
C MET A 177 -49.68 -17.64 7.50
N ALA A 178 -49.31 -18.06 8.71
CA ALA A 178 -48.16 -17.50 9.43
C ALA A 178 -46.84 -17.79 8.69
N ASP A 179 -46.61 -19.02 8.25
CA ASP A 179 -45.42 -19.43 7.49
C ASP A 179 -45.31 -18.66 6.15
N LEU A 180 -46.42 -18.47 5.42
CA LEU A 180 -46.44 -17.67 4.18
C LEU A 180 -46.14 -16.18 4.43
N LYS A 181 -46.70 -15.61 5.50
CA LYS A 181 -46.41 -14.23 5.90
C LYS A 181 -44.92 -14.08 6.25
N GLU A 182 -44.38 -15.04 6.99
CA GLU A 182 -42.97 -15.05 7.34
C GLU A 182 -42.08 -15.16 6.10
N GLN A 183 -42.49 -15.94 5.10
CA GLN A 183 -41.76 -16.07 3.84
C GLN A 183 -41.68 -14.73 3.12
N THR A 184 -42.80 -14.01 3.01
CA THR A 184 -42.79 -12.68 2.38
C THR A 184 -41.91 -11.68 3.15
N ARG A 185 -41.89 -11.76 4.49
CA ARG A 185 -41.03 -10.93 5.35
C ARG A 185 -39.54 -11.22 5.12
N VAL A 186 -39.17 -12.51 5.08
CA VAL A 186 -37.78 -12.94 4.86
C VAL A 186 -37.32 -12.55 3.45
N THR A 187 -38.13 -12.81 2.41
CA THR A 187 -37.79 -12.41 1.04
C THR A 187 -37.62 -10.89 0.91
N ALA A 188 -38.50 -10.08 1.53
CA ALA A 188 -38.33 -8.63 1.56
C ALA A 188 -37.05 -8.18 2.29
N SER A 189 -36.68 -8.89 3.37
CA SER A 189 -35.44 -8.63 4.10
C SER A 189 -34.21 -8.98 3.27
N ILE A 190 -34.23 -10.09 2.53
CA ILE A 190 -33.15 -10.48 1.61
C ILE A 190 -32.96 -9.42 0.53
N GLU A 191 -34.03 -8.94 -0.10
CA GLU A 191 -33.93 -7.89 -1.12
C GLU A 191 -33.39 -6.57 -0.56
N ALA A 192 -33.82 -6.18 0.64
CA ALA A 192 -33.28 -4.99 1.32
C ALA A 192 -31.79 -5.12 1.64
N GLU A 193 -31.34 -6.27 2.15
CA GLU A 193 -29.91 -6.50 2.45
C GLU A 193 -29.08 -6.64 1.16
N ARG A 194 -29.63 -7.19 0.07
CA ARG A 194 -28.99 -7.19 -1.25
C ARG A 194 -28.77 -5.77 -1.77
N ALA A 195 -29.78 -4.91 -1.67
CA ALA A 195 -29.66 -3.51 -2.06
C ALA A 195 -28.57 -2.79 -1.24
N ARG A 196 -28.54 -3.00 0.08
CA ARG A 196 -27.49 -2.47 0.97
C ARG A 196 -26.11 -2.98 0.59
N LEU A 197 -25.98 -4.27 0.29
CA LEU A 197 -24.71 -4.86 -0.15
C LEU A 197 -24.23 -4.20 -1.44
N THR A 198 -25.11 -4.01 -2.42
CA THR A 198 -24.77 -3.33 -3.68
C THR A 198 -24.26 -1.91 -3.42
N THR A 199 -24.96 -1.13 -2.57
CA THR A 199 -24.51 0.22 -2.20
C THR A 199 -23.15 0.20 -1.49
N ALA A 200 -22.96 -0.68 -0.50
CA ALA A 200 -21.70 -0.78 0.24
C ALA A 200 -20.53 -1.15 -0.68
N VAL A 201 -20.74 -2.08 -1.62
CA VAL A 201 -19.74 -2.45 -2.62
C VAL A 201 -19.42 -1.30 -3.56
N THR A 202 -20.43 -0.55 -4.03
CA THR A 202 -20.18 0.63 -4.88
C THR A 202 -19.39 1.70 -4.14
N ASP A 203 -19.71 1.95 -2.87
CA ASP A 203 -19.00 2.91 -2.03
C ASP A 203 -17.56 2.46 -1.79
N GLN A 204 -17.34 1.15 -1.53
CA GLN A 204 -15.99 0.60 -1.37
C GLN A 204 -15.15 0.78 -2.64
N THR A 205 -15.73 0.58 -3.83
CA THR A 205 -14.98 0.79 -5.09
C THR A 205 -14.62 2.26 -5.31
N ALA A 206 -15.52 3.19 -4.96
CA ALA A 206 -15.25 4.61 -5.02
C ALA A 206 -14.13 5.02 -4.04
N GLU A 207 -14.15 4.47 -2.83
CA GLU A 207 -13.12 4.75 -1.81
C GLU A 207 -11.76 4.17 -2.19
N LYS A 208 -11.70 2.94 -2.74
CA LYS A 208 -10.47 2.35 -3.29
C LYS A 208 -9.87 3.18 -4.42
N LYS A 209 -10.72 3.77 -5.28
CA LYS A 209 -10.27 4.72 -6.31
C LYS A 209 -9.71 6.00 -5.69
N ARG A 210 -10.37 6.54 -4.66
CA ARG A 210 -9.90 7.72 -3.90
C ARG A 210 -8.53 7.48 -3.27
N LEU A 211 -8.35 6.34 -2.59
CA LEU A 211 -7.08 5.89 -2.04
C LEU A 211 -5.97 5.86 -3.10
N THR A 212 -6.25 5.28 -4.26
CA THR A 212 -5.29 5.20 -5.36
C THR A 212 -4.88 6.59 -5.85
N MET A 213 -5.83 7.51 -6.01
CA MET A 213 -5.53 8.90 -6.41
C MET A 213 -4.71 9.64 -5.35
N LEU A 214 -5.01 9.44 -4.06
CA LEU A 214 -4.26 10.06 -2.97
C LEU A 214 -2.83 9.51 -2.86
N LEU A 215 -2.64 8.20 -3.06
CA LEU A 215 -1.31 7.57 -3.07
C LEU A 215 -0.45 8.09 -4.22
N GLU A 216 -1.02 8.21 -5.42
CA GLU A 216 -0.31 8.79 -6.57
C GLU A 216 0.02 10.27 -6.36
N ALA A 217 -0.91 11.04 -5.79
CA ALA A 217 -0.65 12.43 -5.42
C ALA A 217 0.48 12.56 -4.38
N LYS A 218 0.49 11.70 -3.35
CA LYS A 218 1.54 11.64 -2.32
C LYS A 218 2.89 11.30 -2.94
N LYS A 219 2.94 10.28 -3.81
CA LYS A 219 4.15 9.84 -4.49
C LYS A 219 4.72 10.92 -5.41
N LYS A 220 3.86 11.59 -6.17
CA LYS A 220 4.25 12.71 -7.03
C LYS A 220 4.82 13.85 -6.22
N LEU A 221 4.12 14.27 -5.16
CA LEU A 221 4.59 15.34 -4.27
C LEU A 221 5.96 15.00 -3.66
N GLN A 222 6.15 13.76 -3.23
CA GLN A 222 7.43 13.29 -2.69
C GLN A 222 8.56 13.32 -3.73
N ALA A 223 8.29 12.90 -4.97
CA ALA A 223 9.27 12.93 -6.06
C ALA A 223 9.65 14.37 -6.46
N ASP A 224 8.66 15.25 -6.60
CA ASP A 224 8.85 16.66 -6.95
C ASP A 224 9.67 17.38 -5.84
N THR A 225 9.38 17.08 -4.58
CA THR A 225 10.13 17.64 -3.44
C THR A 225 11.57 17.14 -3.39
N GLN A 226 11.78 15.84 -3.58
CA GLN A 226 13.12 15.25 -3.53
C GLN A 226 14.01 15.78 -4.66
N THR A 227 13.45 15.98 -5.85
CA THR A 227 14.17 16.53 -7.01
C THR A 227 14.50 18.01 -6.81
N ALA A 228 13.56 18.81 -6.30
CA ALA A 228 13.79 20.22 -5.99
C ALA A 228 14.90 20.41 -4.93
N ILE A 229 14.87 19.63 -3.84
CA ILE A 229 15.90 19.68 -2.79
C ILE A 229 17.26 19.25 -3.34
N ALA A 230 17.32 18.15 -4.09
CA ALA A 230 18.58 17.65 -4.64
C ALA A 230 19.19 18.62 -5.67
N ALA A 231 18.38 19.30 -6.48
CA ALA A 231 18.85 20.30 -7.44
C ALA A 231 19.44 21.53 -6.73
N GLU A 232 18.75 22.06 -5.72
CA GLU A 232 19.23 23.23 -4.97
C GLU A 232 20.51 22.92 -4.18
N GLN A 233 20.61 21.72 -3.59
CA GLN A 233 21.81 21.29 -2.88
C GLN A 233 23.04 21.21 -3.80
N ARG A 234 22.88 20.68 -5.02
CA ARG A 234 23.97 20.64 -6.01
C ARG A 234 24.41 22.04 -6.41
N HIS A 235 23.46 22.93 -6.69
CA HIS A 235 23.77 24.30 -7.08
C HIS A 235 24.52 25.06 -5.97
N SER A 236 24.08 24.90 -4.72
CA SER A 236 24.75 25.49 -3.56
C SER A 236 26.18 24.96 -3.37
N GLN A 237 26.40 23.65 -3.58
CA GLN A 237 27.73 23.04 -3.52
C GLN A 237 28.67 23.56 -4.62
N GLU A 238 28.16 23.73 -5.84
CA GLU A 238 28.93 24.29 -6.96
C GLU A 238 29.33 25.75 -6.70
N LEU A 239 28.41 26.58 -6.21
CA LEU A 239 28.71 27.97 -5.86
C LEU A 239 29.72 28.06 -4.72
N ALA A 240 29.59 27.21 -3.69
CA ALA A 240 30.56 27.14 -2.59
C ALA A 240 31.96 26.72 -3.08
N ALA A 241 32.03 25.72 -3.97
CA ALA A 241 33.29 25.29 -4.57
C ALA A 241 33.95 26.40 -5.40
N LYS A 242 33.19 27.09 -6.26
CA LYS A 242 33.69 28.23 -7.05
C LYS A 242 34.19 29.37 -6.16
N ALA A 243 33.43 29.72 -5.13
CA ALA A 243 33.82 30.77 -4.19
C ALA A 243 35.10 30.42 -3.41
N SER A 244 35.27 29.15 -3.01
CA SER A 244 36.51 28.68 -2.38
C SER A 244 37.70 28.77 -3.33
N SER A 245 37.54 28.31 -4.58
CA SER A 245 38.60 28.36 -5.60
C SER A 245 39.02 29.79 -5.96
N LEU A 246 38.06 30.71 -6.09
CA LEU A 246 38.35 32.13 -6.37
C LEU A 246 39.04 32.80 -5.19
N LYS A 247 38.64 32.47 -3.96
CA LYS A 247 39.30 32.96 -2.74
C LYS A 247 40.76 32.49 -2.67
N ASP A 248 41.02 31.23 -2.98
CA ASP A 248 42.37 30.67 -3.01
C ASP A 248 43.22 31.29 -4.12
N LEU A 249 42.64 31.53 -5.30
CA LEU A 249 43.32 32.22 -6.41
C LEU A 249 43.70 33.65 -6.04
N ILE A 250 42.78 34.43 -5.47
CA ILE A 250 43.05 35.80 -5.02
C ILE A 250 44.17 35.80 -3.97
N ALA A 251 44.12 34.88 -3.01
CA ALA A 251 45.18 34.72 -2.00
C ALA A 251 46.53 34.39 -2.64
N SER A 252 46.58 33.52 -3.66
CA SER A 252 47.83 33.22 -4.38
C SER A 252 48.35 34.41 -5.19
N LEU A 253 47.48 35.18 -5.85
CA LEU A 253 47.87 36.35 -6.63
C LEU A 253 48.36 37.49 -5.74
N GLU A 254 47.75 37.67 -4.57
CA GLU A 254 48.20 38.64 -3.57
C GLU A 254 49.53 38.22 -2.94
N ALA A 255 49.72 36.93 -2.65
CA ALA A 255 50.99 36.38 -2.19
C ALA A 255 52.10 36.54 -3.25
N ASP A 256 51.80 36.31 -4.52
CA ASP A 256 52.75 36.48 -5.63
C ASP A 256 53.08 37.96 -5.89
N LYS A 257 52.10 38.87 -5.76
CA LYS A 257 52.35 40.31 -5.77
C LYS A 257 53.23 40.72 -4.59
N ALA A 258 52.97 40.22 -3.38
CA ALA A 258 53.77 40.50 -2.20
C ALA A 258 55.20 39.96 -2.33
N ARG A 259 55.38 38.77 -2.94
CA ARG A 259 56.69 38.19 -3.27
C ARG A 259 57.42 39.02 -4.33
N LYS A 260 56.78 39.39 -5.44
CA LYS A 260 57.38 40.24 -6.48
C LYS A 260 57.71 41.65 -5.98
N ALA A 261 56.87 42.23 -5.11
CA ALA A 261 57.14 43.49 -4.43
C ALA A 261 58.31 43.35 -3.43
N GLN A 262 58.40 42.23 -2.71
CA GLN A 262 59.56 41.92 -1.87
C GLN A 262 60.82 41.66 -2.68
N ASP A 263 60.77 41.03 -3.85
CA ASP A 263 61.92 40.76 -4.71
C ASP A 263 62.47 42.06 -5.36
N GLN A 264 61.62 43.06 -5.58
CA GLN A 264 62.05 44.41 -5.96
C GLN A 264 62.67 45.20 -4.79
N VAL A 265 62.35 44.85 -3.54
CA VAL A 265 62.94 45.46 -2.33
C VAL A 265 64.17 44.67 -1.83
N LYS A 266 64.30 43.38 -2.17
CA LYS A 266 65.39 42.47 -1.76
C LYS A 266 66.49 42.30 -2.82
N ALA A 267 66.72 43.34 -3.63
CA ALA A 267 68.07 43.71 -4.06
C ALA A 267 68.89 44.39 -2.93
N GLY A 268 68.30 44.54 -1.74
CA GLY A 268 68.99 44.77 -0.47
C GLY A 268 68.78 43.59 0.49
N GLU A 269 69.82 42.77 0.60
CA GLU A 269 70.17 41.88 1.72
C GLU A 269 69.37 40.59 2.00
N ARG A 270 70.17 39.57 2.33
CA ARG A 270 69.88 38.14 2.45
C ARG A 270 69.86 37.67 3.91
N LYS A 271 69.29 36.45 4.07
CA LYS A 271 69.50 35.38 5.09
C LYS A 271 68.39 35.27 6.16
N ALA A 272 67.55 34.22 6.10
CA ALA A 272 67.76 32.79 6.45
C ALA A 272 67.49 32.58 7.96
N THR A 273 66.84 31.56 8.51
CA THR A 273 66.21 30.24 8.19
C THR A 273 65.57 29.84 9.57
N ASP A 274 64.59 28.96 9.78
CA ASP A 274 64.39 27.59 9.33
C ASP A 274 63.05 27.03 9.90
N SER A 275 62.49 26.01 9.22
CA SER A 275 61.64 24.85 9.61
C SER A 275 60.88 24.80 10.98
N ASP A 276 59.70 24.17 11.14
CA ASP A 276 59.24 22.86 10.66
C ASP A 276 57.69 22.67 10.79
N THR A 277 57.25 21.57 10.19
CA THR A 277 55.96 21.04 9.77
C THR A 277 55.20 20.33 10.88
N THR A 278 53.86 20.48 11.01
CA THR A 278 52.90 19.34 11.01
C THR A 278 51.42 19.75 10.99
N ALA A 279 50.72 19.11 10.05
CA ALA A 279 49.38 18.49 10.13
C ALA A 279 48.11 19.31 10.45
N SER A 280 47.31 19.40 9.40
CA SER A 280 45.87 19.51 9.32
C SER A 280 45.08 18.64 10.32
N THR A 281 43.90 19.14 10.71
CA THR A 281 42.58 18.47 10.60
C THR A 281 41.54 19.50 11.09
N THR A 282 40.79 20.12 10.20
CA THR A 282 39.46 19.67 9.73
C THR A 282 38.54 19.29 10.88
N GLU A 283 37.77 20.24 11.40
CA GLU A 283 36.46 19.95 11.99
C GLU A 283 35.57 21.21 12.08
N LEU A 284 34.26 20.96 11.97
CA LEU A 284 33.09 21.86 11.99
C LEU A 284 32.82 22.66 10.70
N ALA A 285 31.71 22.48 10.00
CA ALA A 285 30.47 21.80 10.34
C ALA A 285 29.80 21.26 9.08
N ALA A 286 29.66 19.95 9.02
CA ALA A 286 28.60 19.32 8.27
C ALA A 286 27.28 19.79 8.90
N LEU A 287 26.53 20.61 8.16
CA LEU A 287 25.12 20.83 8.47
C LEU A 287 24.46 19.45 8.47
N PRO A 288 23.79 19.03 9.56
CA PRO A 288 23.01 17.81 9.53
C PRO A 288 21.97 17.99 8.45
N VAL A 289 21.89 17.02 7.54
CA VAL A 289 20.72 16.84 6.68
C VAL A 289 19.52 16.92 7.62
N PRO A 290 18.57 17.85 7.43
CA PRO A 290 17.38 17.82 8.26
C PRO A 290 16.69 16.49 7.95
N GLU A 291 16.76 15.52 8.88
CA GLU A 291 15.79 14.43 9.04
C GLU A 291 14.42 15.03 9.39
N ALA A 292 13.95 15.94 8.55
CA ALA A 292 12.70 16.64 8.72
C ALA A 292 11.65 15.92 7.87
N ASN A 293 11.44 14.66 8.23
CA ASN A 293 10.18 13.96 8.09
C ASN A 293 9.79 13.25 9.42
N ARG A 294 10.41 13.63 10.54
CA ARG A 294 9.94 13.26 11.88
C ARG A 294 8.73 14.11 12.22
N LEU A 295 7.54 13.64 11.85
CA LEU A 295 6.35 14.00 12.61
C LEU A 295 6.58 13.48 14.04
N THR A 296 6.63 14.44 14.96
CA THR A 296 6.67 14.39 16.43
C THR A 296 6.48 13.05 17.14
N GLY A 297 7.28 12.84 18.20
CA GLY A 297 7.39 11.63 19.02
C GLY A 297 6.10 10.83 19.20
N SER A 298 6.08 9.64 18.59
CA SER A 298 5.07 8.62 18.86
C SER A 298 5.21 8.13 20.30
N ALA A 299 4.09 7.76 20.91
CA ALA A 299 4.10 7.13 22.23
C ALA A 299 4.99 5.88 22.20
N PRO A 300 5.72 5.55 23.28
CA PRO A 300 6.59 4.39 23.30
C PRO A 300 5.76 3.14 22.98
N PHE A 301 6.26 2.28 22.09
CA PHE A 301 5.52 1.11 21.59
C PHE A 301 5.03 0.19 22.72
N SER A 302 5.76 0.15 23.84
CA SER A 302 5.36 -0.57 25.04
C SER A 302 4.07 -0.04 25.70
N ALA A 303 3.75 1.25 25.54
CA ALA A 303 2.54 1.87 26.09
C ALA A 303 1.30 1.67 25.20
N LEU A 304 1.46 1.13 23.99
CA LEU A 304 0.37 0.87 23.03
C LEU A 304 -0.27 -0.52 23.21
N GLN A 305 0.01 -1.22 24.31
CA GLN A 305 -0.64 -2.51 24.60
C GLN A 305 -2.17 -2.35 24.66
N GLY A 306 -2.88 -3.28 24.00
CA GLY A 306 -4.33 -3.25 23.83
C GLY A 306 -4.89 -2.11 22.98
N GLN A 307 -4.05 -1.35 22.26
CA GLN A 307 -4.47 -0.17 21.48
C GLN A 307 -4.13 -0.26 20.00
N ILE A 308 -3.36 -1.28 19.57
CA ILE A 308 -2.96 -1.42 18.17
C ILE A 308 -4.10 -2.05 17.38
N ALA A 309 -4.60 -1.33 16.38
CA ALA A 309 -5.57 -1.88 15.44
C ALA A 309 -4.94 -2.96 14.56
N LEU A 310 -5.73 -3.95 14.13
CA LEU A 310 -5.25 -4.93 13.17
C LEU A 310 -4.90 -4.23 11.85
N PRO A 311 -3.75 -4.55 11.22
CA PRO A 311 -3.34 -3.90 9.97
C PRO A 311 -4.30 -4.12 8.80
N VAL A 312 -5.16 -5.15 8.87
CA VAL A 312 -6.15 -5.49 7.85
C VAL A 312 -7.44 -5.99 8.51
N ILE A 313 -8.59 -5.78 7.86
CA ILE A 313 -9.86 -6.38 8.26
C ILE A 313 -9.74 -7.89 8.13
N GLY A 314 -10.16 -8.62 9.16
CA GLY A 314 -10.17 -10.05 9.09
C GLY A 314 -10.19 -10.72 10.44
N LYS A 315 -9.92 -12.02 10.43
CA LYS A 315 -9.91 -12.86 11.63
C LYS A 315 -8.53 -13.49 11.77
N ILE A 316 -8.00 -13.48 12.98
CA ILE A 316 -6.76 -14.19 13.30
C ILE A 316 -7.04 -15.69 13.18
N LYS A 317 -6.43 -16.34 12.18
CA LYS A 317 -6.58 -17.78 11.89
C LYS A 317 -5.57 -18.62 12.66
N ARG A 318 -4.34 -18.11 12.79
CA ARG A 318 -3.26 -18.74 13.57
C ARG A 318 -2.57 -17.69 14.42
N ARG A 319 -2.10 -18.10 15.60
CA ARG A 319 -1.46 -17.22 16.58
C ARG A 319 -0.01 -17.58 16.79
N PHE A 320 0.75 -16.64 17.32
CA PHE A 320 2.08 -16.88 17.85
C PHE A 320 2.12 -18.14 18.74
N GLY A 321 3.16 -18.97 18.57
CA GLY A 321 3.36 -20.19 19.34
C GLY A 321 2.53 -21.40 18.90
N THR A 322 1.56 -21.25 17.99
CA THR A 322 0.85 -22.39 17.38
C THR A 322 1.70 -23.11 16.33
N ASP A 323 1.35 -24.35 15.96
CA ASP A 323 2.05 -25.09 14.90
C ASP A 323 1.91 -24.38 13.54
N ASP A 324 3.03 -24.15 12.85
CA ASP A 324 3.09 -23.52 11.53
C ASP A 324 2.61 -24.42 10.39
N GLY A 325 2.36 -25.71 10.68
CA GLY A 325 1.97 -26.75 9.73
C GLY A 325 3.15 -27.54 9.19
N ASN A 326 4.37 -27.17 9.58
CA ASN A 326 5.63 -27.81 9.23
C ASN A 326 6.36 -28.33 10.48
N GLY A 327 5.71 -28.31 11.65
CA GLY A 327 6.25 -28.80 12.91
C GLY A 327 7.08 -27.78 13.68
N ALA A 328 7.10 -26.52 13.27
CA ALA A 328 7.71 -25.43 14.01
C ALA A 328 6.64 -24.50 14.62
N ALA A 329 7.01 -23.75 15.65
CA ALA A 329 6.11 -22.77 16.25
C ALA A 329 6.06 -21.49 15.42
N MET A 330 4.85 -20.97 15.18
CA MET A 330 4.64 -19.69 14.53
C MET A 330 5.30 -18.55 15.32
N GLN A 331 6.04 -17.70 14.61
CA GLN A 331 6.75 -16.55 15.17
C GLN A 331 5.93 -15.25 15.16
N GLY A 332 4.67 -15.32 14.70
CA GLY A 332 3.74 -14.20 14.62
C GLY A 332 2.32 -14.68 14.43
N ASP A 333 1.41 -13.72 14.23
CA ASP A 333 0.00 -13.96 13.99
C ASP A 333 -0.29 -13.99 12.48
N MET A 334 -1.30 -14.77 12.10
CA MET A 334 -1.79 -14.84 10.73
C MET A 334 -3.24 -14.40 10.67
N VAL A 335 -3.49 -13.30 9.96
CA VAL A 335 -4.80 -12.70 9.78
C VAL A 335 -5.35 -13.12 8.43
N ALA A 336 -6.43 -13.89 8.44
CA ALA A 336 -7.19 -14.21 7.24
C ALA A 336 -8.08 -13.01 6.88
N THR A 337 -7.96 -12.55 5.64
CA THR A 337 -8.58 -11.32 5.13
C THR A 337 -9.18 -11.55 3.74
N GLN A 338 -10.03 -10.63 3.33
CA GLN A 338 -10.53 -10.55 1.97
C GLN A 338 -9.42 -10.30 0.96
N SER A 339 -9.70 -10.71 -0.27
CA SER A 339 -8.86 -10.44 -1.42
C SER A 339 -8.83 -8.94 -1.75
N GLY A 340 -7.64 -8.43 -2.08
CA GLY A 340 -7.43 -7.01 -2.40
C GLY A 340 -7.65 -6.04 -1.22
N ALA A 341 -7.77 -6.55 0.01
CA ALA A 341 -7.92 -5.71 1.20
C ALA A 341 -6.71 -4.77 1.38
N ILE A 342 -6.97 -3.54 1.82
CA ILE A 342 -5.93 -2.55 2.08
C ILE A 342 -5.26 -2.86 3.41
N VAL A 343 -3.93 -2.91 3.38
CA VAL A 343 -3.10 -3.11 4.56
C VAL A 343 -2.62 -1.74 5.04
N THR A 344 -2.84 -1.47 6.31
CA THR A 344 -2.51 -0.22 7.00
C THR A 344 -1.38 -0.42 8.01
N ALA A 345 -0.62 0.62 8.30
CA ALA A 345 0.44 0.57 9.30
C ALA A 345 -0.18 0.40 10.70
N PRO A 346 0.20 -0.63 11.48
CA PRO A 346 -0.32 -0.81 12.84
C PRO A 346 0.07 0.33 13.79
N VAL A 347 1.26 0.91 13.57
CA VAL A 347 1.87 1.91 14.43
C VAL A 347 2.63 2.94 13.59
N ASP A 348 2.90 4.09 14.18
CA ASP A 348 3.85 5.04 13.62
C ASP A 348 5.24 4.41 13.55
N GLY A 349 5.98 4.67 12.48
CA GLY A 349 7.31 4.11 12.36
C GLY A 349 8.01 4.46 11.06
N ASN A 350 9.27 4.01 10.98
CA ASN A 350 10.08 4.17 9.77
C ASN A 350 10.20 2.83 9.04
N VAL A 351 10.03 2.84 7.73
CA VAL A 351 10.17 1.66 6.89
C VAL A 351 11.65 1.29 6.79
N LEU A 352 12.06 0.19 7.43
CA LEU A 352 13.43 -0.34 7.32
C LEU A 352 13.64 -1.13 6.03
N TYR A 353 12.59 -1.81 5.56
CA TYR A 353 12.64 -2.61 4.35
C TYR A 353 11.25 -2.69 3.72
N ALA A 354 11.16 -2.48 2.40
CA ALA A 354 9.96 -2.67 1.60
C ALA A 354 10.32 -3.33 0.26
N GLY A 355 9.92 -4.59 0.06
CA GLY A 355 10.13 -5.26 -1.21
C GLY A 355 10.00 -6.79 -1.18
N PRO A 356 10.30 -7.46 -2.31
CA PRO A 356 10.23 -8.90 -2.40
C PRO A 356 11.34 -9.59 -1.58
N PHE A 357 10.95 -10.50 -0.70
CA PHE A 357 11.83 -11.28 0.17
C PHE A 357 11.58 -12.78 0.02
N ARG A 358 12.67 -13.57 0.01
CA ARG A 358 12.65 -15.02 -0.27
C ARG A 358 11.58 -15.74 0.57
N SER A 359 10.80 -16.62 -0.05
CA SER A 359 9.71 -17.42 0.55
C SER A 359 8.53 -16.67 1.17
N TYR A 360 8.66 -15.38 1.48
CA TYR A 360 7.62 -14.55 2.11
C TYR A 360 6.86 -13.64 1.14
N GLY A 361 7.28 -13.57 -0.13
CA GLY A 361 6.67 -12.69 -1.12
C GLY A 361 7.04 -11.24 -0.87
N GLN A 362 6.07 -10.32 -0.82
CA GLN A 362 6.33 -8.94 -0.43
C GLN A 362 6.45 -8.84 1.10
N LEU A 363 7.58 -8.31 1.58
CA LEU A 363 7.91 -8.11 2.98
C LEU A 363 8.06 -6.61 3.27
N LEU A 364 7.42 -6.16 4.35
CA LEU A 364 7.58 -4.84 4.91
C LEU A 364 8.05 -4.95 6.37
N ILE A 365 9.09 -4.22 6.72
CA ILE A 365 9.60 -4.14 8.09
C ILE A 365 9.52 -2.68 8.54
N LEU A 366 8.78 -2.43 9.61
CA LEU A 366 8.64 -1.14 10.25
C LEU A 366 9.46 -1.12 11.53
N ASN A 367 10.20 -0.03 11.76
CA ASN A 367 10.78 0.29 13.06
C ASN A 367 9.76 1.12 13.84
N ALA A 368 9.23 0.54 14.92
CA ALA A 368 8.22 1.15 15.79
C ALA A 368 8.83 1.95 16.97
N GLY A 369 10.16 1.97 17.11
CA GLY A 369 10.86 2.57 18.25
C GLY A 369 11.13 1.59 19.39
N ASP A 370 11.97 1.98 20.35
CA ASP A 370 12.32 1.20 21.55
C ASP A 370 12.80 -0.25 21.30
N GLY A 371 13.48 -0.48 20.17
CA GLY A 371 13.94 -1.81 19.74
C GLY A 371 12.86 -2.70 19.14
N TYR A 372 11.63 -2.20 19.02
CA TYR A 372 10.50 -2.91 18.42
C TYR A 372 10.47 -2.77 16.89
N HIS A 373 10.28 -3.91 16.23
CA HIS A 373 10.11 -4.00 14.79
C HIS A 373 8.83 -4.77 14.47
N VAL A 374 8.07 -4.28 13.50
CA VAL A 374 6.86 -4.95 13.01
C VAL A 374 7.13 -5.46 11.60
N VAL A 375 6.96 -6.76 11.40
CA VAL A 375 7.18 -7.45 10.14
C VAL A 375 5.82 -7.84 9.55
N LEU A 376 5.58 -7.45 8.31
CA LEU A 376 4.34 -7.71 7.57
C LEU A 376 4.67 -8.43 6.27
N ALA A 377 4.03 -9.58 6.02
CA ALA A 377 4.23 -10.39 4.83
C ALA A 377 2.91 -10.95 4.28
N GLY A 378 2.91 -11.36 3.00
CA GLY A 378 1.71 -11.89 2.32
C GLY A 378 0.95 -10.87 1.47
N MET A 379 1.44 -9.63 1.39
CA MET A 379 0.89 -8.60 0.51
C MET A 379 1.23 -8.88 -0.97
N SER A 380 0.41 -8.38 -1.89
CA SER A 380 0.70 -8.42 -3.32
C SER A 380 1.44 -7.18 -3.81
N ARG A 381 1.16 -6.03 -3.19
CA ARG A 381 1.75 -4.73 -3.49
C ARG A 381 2.09 -3.98 -2.20
N ILE A 382 3.21 -3.27 -2.23
CA ILE A 382 3.63 -2.32 -1.19
C ILE A 382 3.51 -0.91 -1.80
N SER A 383 2.93 0.01 -1.03
CA SER A 383 2.69 1.40 -1.45
C SER A 383 3.69 2.39 -0.84
N VAL A 384 4.62 1.91 0.00
CA VAL A 384 5.64 2.69 0.70
C VAL A 384 7.05 2.28 0.29
N ALA A 385 8.03 3.17 0.49
CA ALA A 385 9.44 2.94 0.16
C ALA A 385 10.32 2.80 1.40
N THR A 386 11.46 2.13 1.27
CA THR A 386 12.49 2.06 2.32
C THR A 386 12.96 3.47 2.72
N GLY A 387 13.07 3.71 4.02
CA GLY A 387 13.43 5.00 4.60
C GLY A 387 12.25 5.98 4.78
N GLN A 388 11.06 5.64 4.29
CA GLN A 388 9.87 6.47 4.47
C GLN A 388 9.34 6.38 5.91
N SER A 389 8.89 7.50 6.46
CA SER A 389 8.12 7.54 7.71
C SER A 389 6.63 7.34 7.41
N VAL A 390 5.97 6.49 8.19
CA VAL A 390 4.54 6.16 8.08
C VAL A 390 3.85 6.40 9.42
N LEU A 391 2.60 6.82 9.37
CA LEU A 391 1.75 6.96 10.54
C LEU A 391 0.84 5.74 10.73
N ALA A 392 0.42 5.49 11.96
CA ALA A 392 -0.60 4.49 12.28
C ALA A 392 -1.86 4.73 11.44
N GLY A 393 -2.40 3.65 10.85
CA GLY A 393 -3.54 3.70 9.95
C GLY A 393 -3.21 4.13 8.51
N GLU A 394 -1.97 4.52 8.20
CA GLU A 394 -1.59 4.87 6.83
C GLU A 394 -1.59 3.63 5.93
N PRO A 395 -2.18 3.68 4.72
CA PRO A 395 -2.17 2.56 3.78
C PRO A 395 -0.74 2.26 3.27
N ILE A 396 -0.22 1.10 3.64
CA ILE A 396 1.15 0.64 3.34
C ILE A 396 1.21 -0.40 2.23
N GLY A 397 0.09 -1.04 1.90
CA GLY A 397 0.05 -2.11 0.90
C GLY A 397 -1.35 -2.61 0.63
N ALA A 398 -1.46 -3.65 -0.18
CA ALA A 398 -2.72 -4.36 -0.39
C ALA A 398 -2.48 -5.86 -0.58
N MET A 399 -3.47 -6.66 -0.19
CA MET A 399 -3.49 -8.11 -0.38
C MET A 399 -3.62 -8.49 -1.86
N GLY A 400 -3.38 -9.75 -2.18
CA GLY A 400 -3.57 -10.28 -3.54
C GLY A 400 -5.02 -10.25 -3.98
N GLU A 401 -5.25 -9.86 -5.23
CA GLU A 401 -6.51 -10.08 -5.91
C GLU A 401 -6.62 -11.56 -6.32
N ALA A 402 -7.75 -12.20 -5.99
CA ALA A 402 -8.05 -13.56 -6.39
C ALA A 402 -8.23 -13.57 -7.90
N ARG A 403 -7.25 -14.11 -8.62
CA ARG A 403 -7.30 -14.18 -10.08
C ARG A 403 -8.38 -15.20 -10.49
N VAL A 404 -9.45 -14.71 -11.09
CA VAL A 404 -10.57 -15.51 -11.65
C VAL A 404 -10.11 -16.42 -12.83
N ALA A 405 -8.85 -16.31 -13.27
CA ALA A 405 -8.32 -16.97 -14.47
C ALA A 405 -7.63 -18.33 -14.25
N SER A 406 -7.67 -18.93 -13.06
CA SER A 406 -7.15 -20.29 -12.87
C SER A 406 -8.28 -21.30 -12.83
N THR A 407 -8.72 -21.76 -14.01
CA THR A 407 -9.66 -22.87 -14.24
C THR A 407 -9.15 -24.24 -13.76
N SER A 408 -8.21 -24.28 -12.81
CA SER A 408 -7.64 -25.50 -12.23
C SER A 408 -7.26 -25.37 -10.74
N ALA A 409 -7.50 -24.23 -10.09
CA ALA A 409 -7.41 -24.19 -8.63
C ALA A 409 -8.71 -24.77 -8.07
N SER A 410 -8.59 -25.89 -7.35
CA SER A 410 -9.68 -26.60 -6.68
C SER A 410 -10.71 -25.63 -6.12
N ARG A 411 -11.99 -25.94 -6.35
CA ARG A 411 -13.17 -25.39 -5.64
C ARG A 411 -13.12 -25.78 -4.15
N ASN A 412 -12.02 -25.48 -3.48
CA ASN A 412 -11.94 -25.52 -2.03
C ASN A 412 -12.36 -24.15 -1.54
N GLU A 413 -13.38 -24.17 -0.69
CA GLU A 413 -14.08 -23.03 -0.10
C GLU A 413 -13.11 -21.92 0.32
N ASN A 414 -13.39 -20.69 -0.12
CA ASN A 414 -12.75 -19.45 0.31
C ASN A 414 -11.23 -19.38 0.12
N SER A 415 -10.78 -18.88 -1.04
CA SER A 415 -9.41 -18.36 -1.22
C SER A 415 -9.24 -17.06 -0.40
N THR A 416 -9.22 -17.18 0.93
CA THR A 416 -8.93 -16.06 1.85
C THR A 416 -7.45 -15.73 1.73
N SER A 417 -7.15 -14.46 1.48
CA SER A 417 -5.77 -13.98 1.54
C SER A 417 -5.32 -13.98 3.00
N GLU A 418 -4.05 -14.29 3.26
CA GLU A 418 -3.50 -14.36 4.62
C GLU A 418 -2.38 -13.34 4.77
N LEU A 419 -2.52 -12.42 5.74
CA LEU A 419 -1.48 -11.48 6.13
C LEU A 419 -0.75 -12.04 7.36
N TYR A 420 0.56 -12.20 7.24
CA TYR A 420 1.41 -12.56 8.37
C TYR A 420 1.92 -11.30 9.07
N VAL A 421 1.81 -11.27 10.40
CA VAL A 421 2.19 -10.14 11.24
C VAL A 421 3.06 -10.63 12.40
N GLU A 422 4.27 -10.14 12.49
CA GLU A 422 5.22 -10.53 13.53
C GLU A 422 5.79 -9.31 14.22
N PHE A 423 5.82 -9.34 15.55
CA PHE A 423 6.46 -8.31 16.36
C PHE A 423 7.79 -8.85 16.83
N ARG A 424 8.85 -8.03 16.74
CA ARG A 424 10.18 -8.36 17.24
C ARG A 424 10.64 -7.31 18.23
N LYS A 425 11.26 -7.75 19.32
CA LYS A 425 11.98 -6.89 20.26
C LYS A 425 13.45 -7.29 20.25
N ASP A 426 14.34 -6.35 19.94
CA ASP A 426 15.79 -6.58 19.89
C ASP A 426 16.16 -7.79 19.01
N GLY A 427 15.44 -7.95 17.89
CA GLY A 427 15.64 -9.03 16.92
C GLY A 427 14.98 -10.38 17.26
N LYS A 428 14.35 -10.53 18.43
CA LYS A 428 13.63 -11.76 18.81
C LYS A 428 12.12 -11.61 18.63
N PRO A 429 11.42 -12.62 18.08
CA PRO A 429 9.97 -12.57 17.93
C PRO A 429 9.28 -12.57 19.31
N VAL A 430 8.23 -11.76 19.45
CA VAL A 430 7.38 -11.64 20.65
C VAL A 430 5.92 -11.82 20.25
N ASP A 431 5.12 -12.37 21.16
CA ASP A 431 3.69 -12.60 20.94
C ASP A 431 2.96 -11.27 20.64
N PRO A 432 2.35 -11.08 19.45
CA PRO A 432 1.62 -9.84 19.14
C PRO A 432 0.29 -9.70 19.89
N ALA A 433 -0.28 -10.79 20.43
CA ALA A 433 -1.62 -10.81 20.99
C ALA A 433 -1.91 -9.74 22.07
N PRO A 434 -1.00 -9.42 23.01
CA PRO A 434 -1.24 -8.38 24.03
C PRO A 434 -1.39 -6.96 23.49
N TRP A 435 -0.99 -6.71 22.23
CA TRP A 435 -1.03 -5.38 21.65
C TRP A 435 -2.30 -5.08 20.87
N TRP A 436 -2.98 -6.12 20.37
CA TRP A 436 -4.18 -5.94 19.57
C TRP A 436 -5.30 -5.29 20.39
N ALA A 437 -5.95 -4.29 19.80
CA ALA A 437 -7.15 -3.69 20.35
C ALA A 437 -8.32 -4.68 20.28
N ASP A 438 -9.18 -4.67 21.31
CA ASP A 438 -10.43 -5.41 21.32
C ASP A 438 -11.42 -4.79 20.32
N ARG A 439 -11.25 -5.19 19.06
CA ARG A 439 -11.99 -4.75 17.87
C ARG A 439 -11.81 -3.27 17.53
N PHE A 440 -12.10 -2.95 16.27
CA PHE A 440 -12.14 -1.60 15.72
C PHE A 440 -13.24 -0.79 16.43
N SER A 441 -12.99 -0.34 17.66
CA SER A 441 -13.83 0.64 18.33
C SER A 441 -13.62 1.97 17.61
N GLY A 442 -14.32 2.16 16.49
CA GLY A 442 -14.59 3.47 15.92
C GLY A 442 -15.34 4.30 16.97
N ARG A 443 -14.60 4.93 17.88
CA ARG A 443 -15.13 6.01 18.70
C ARG A 443 -14.77 7.32 18.03
N THR A 444 -15.84 7.91 17.50
CA THR A 444 -16.14 9.32 17.22
C THR A 444 -15.31 10.04 16.18
#